data_AF-A0A354UA64-F1
#
_entry.id   AF-A0A354UA64-F1
#
_cell.length_a   1.000
_cell.length_b   1.000
_cell.length_c   1.000
_cell.angle_alpha   90.00
_cell.angle_beta   90.00
_cell.angle_gamma   90.00
#
_symmetry.space_group_name_H-M   'P 1'
#
loop_
_entity.id
_entity.type
_entity.pdbx_description
1 polymer ?
#
loop_
_entity_poly.entity_id
_entity_poly.type
_entity_poly.pdbx_seq_one_letter_code
_entity_poly.pdbx_strand_id
1 'polypeptide(L)'
;MLIPGDVYSIFGTRGTLVSHDESELHMKYLDPEKELPKTHSSAGTPPWDGGYGDAGSWPWIEKTIKVAPANGYKMTEIYRYLYDAIRNGVPFPVKPEEAFAVVRATAEIKRQNPQFPIEPDRFEK
;
A
#
# COMPACT_ATOMS: atom_id res chain seq x y z
N MET A 1 5.55 26.05 9.10
CA MET A 1 4.36 25.73 8.28
C MET A 1 4.48 24.26 7.92
N LEU A 2 3.61 23.39 8.45
CA LEU A 2 3.61 21.96 8.15
C LEU A 2 2.81 21.75 6.86
N ILE A 3 3.43 21.16 5.84
CA ILE A 3 2.72 20.70 4.64
C ILE A 3 2.00 19.41 5.05
N PRO A 4 0.68 19.27 4.83
CA PRO A 4 -0.01 18.02 5.13
C PRO A 4 0.62 16.89 4.32
N GLY A 5 1.07 15.84 5.02
CA GLY A 5 1.62 14.65 4.39
C GLY A 5 0.53 13.74 3.83
N ASP A 6 0.93 12.80 2.98
CA ASP A 6 0.04 11.77 2.45
C ASP A 6 -0.55 10.93 3.59
N VAL A 7 -1.81 10.52 3.42
CA VAL A 7 -2.46 9.59 4.35
C VAL A 7 -1.90 8.18 4.17
N TYR A 8 -1.66 7.78 2.91
CA TYR A 8 -0.97 6.53 2.59
C TYR A 8 0.17 6.78 1.61
N SER A 9 1.35 6.24 1.93
CA SER A 9 2.47 6.15 0.99
C SER A 9 3.05 4.74 1.03
N ILE A 10 3.03 4.06 -0.12
CA ILE A 10 3.60 2.73 -0.29
C ILE A 10 4.71 2.83 -1.30
N PHE A 11 5.93 2.54 -0.85
CA PHE A 11 7.12 2.53 -1.68
C PHE A 11 7.48 1.09 -2.04
N GLY A 12 7.35 0.76 -3.32
CA GLY A 12 7.81 -0.50 -3.88
C GLY A 12 9.16 -0.34 -4.56
N THR A 13 9.75 -1.47 -4.95
CA THR A 13 11.00 -1.49 -5.73
C THR A 13 10.83 -1.01 -7.17
N ARG A 14 9.60 -1.07 -7.70
CA ARG A 14 9.27 -0.74 -9.09
C ARG A 14 8.25 0.40 -9.23
N GLY A 15 7.94 1.10 -8.16
CA GLY A 15 6.95 2.16 -8.20
C GLY A 15 6.47 2.59 -6.82
N THR A 16 5.54 3.53 -6.82
CA THR A 16 4.98 4.12 -5.62
C THR A 16 3.47 4.25 -5.78
N LEU A 17 2.76 4.07 -4.67
CA LEU A 17 1.37 4.43 -4.52
C LEU A 17 1.27 5.48 -3.42
N VAL A 18 0.56 6.58 -3.70
CA VAL A 18 0.24 7.62 -2.73
C VAL A 18 -1.27 7.89 -2.71
N SER A 19 -1.76 8.29 -1.55
CA SER A 19 -3.12 8.76 -1.34
C SER A 19 -3.08 9.95 -0.39
N HIS A 20 -3.56 11.09 -0.87
CA HIS A 20 -3.57 12.32 -0.07
C HIS A 20 -4.79 12.43 0.85
N ASP A 21 -5.90 11.75 0.51
CA ASP A 21 -7.19 11.96 1.16
C ASP A 21 -8.07 10.71 1.29
N GLU A 22 -7.52 9.52 0.95
CA GLU A 22 -8.23 8.23 0.93
C GLU A 22 -9.35 8.10 -0.12
N SER A 23 -9.57 9.12 -0.95
CA SER A 23 -10.58 9.11 -2.01
C SER A 23 -10.00 8.72 -3.37
N GLU A 24 -8.72 9.02 -3.59
CA GLU A 24 -7.99 8.66 -4.80
C GLU A 24 -6.65 8.00 -4.46
N LEU A 25 -6.34 6.91 -5.15
CA LEU A 25 -5.04 6.25 -5.10
C LEU A 25 -4.28 6.60 -6.37
N HIS A 26 -3.18 7.33 -6.23
CA HIS A 26 -2.29 7.67 -7.32
C HIS A 26 -1.13 6.69 -7.35
N MET A 27 -0.89 6.09 -8.50
CA MET A 27 0.15 5.10 -8.71
C MET A 27 1.06 5.56 -9.83
N LYS A 28 2.36 5.42 -9.63
CA LYS A 28 3.38 5.52 -10.67
C LYS A 28 4.31 4.34 -10.55
N TYR A 29 4.35 3.49 -11.56
CA TYR A 29 5.13 2.26 -11.53
C TYR A 29 5.71 1.94 -12.91
N LEU A 30 6.82 1.24 -12.93
CA LEU A 30 7.44 0.75 -14.14
C LEU A 30 6.58 -0.39 -14.71
N ASP A 31 6.38 -0.39 -16.03
CA ASP A 31 5.73 -1.50 -16.74
C ASP A 31 6.21 -2.87 -16.18
N PRO A 32 5.32 -3.71 -15.62
CA PRO A 32 5.69 -4.99 -15.04
C PRO A 32 6.39 -5.92 -16.03
N GLU A 33 6.06 -5.83 -17.31
CA GLU A 33 6.65 -6.67 -18.38
C GLU A 33 8.07 -6.20 -18.75
N LYS A 34 8.48 -5.00 -18.32
CA LYS A 34 9.84 -4.52 -18.55
C LYS A 34 10.85 -5.26 -17.67
N GLU A 35 11.67 -6.09 -18.30
CA GLU A 35 12.85 -6.64 -17.63
C GLU A 35 13.83 -5.53 -17.27
N LEU A 36 14.32 -5.57 -16.03
CA LEU A 36 15.34 -4.63 -15.57
C LEU A 36 16.70 -5.09 -16.10
N PRO A 37 17.49 -4.20 -16.72
CA PRO A 37 18.84 -4.55 -17.12
C PRO A 37 19.67 -4.89 -15.87
N LYS A 38 20.55 -5.90 -15.98
CA LYS A 38 21.53 -6.19 -14.94
C LYS A 38 22.58 -5.08 -14.96
N THR A 39 22.43 -4.12 -14.06
CA THR A 39 23.39 -3.04 -13.89
C THR A 39 24.53 -3.47 -12.98
N HIS A 40 25.77 -3.21 -13.39
CA HIS A 40 26.95 -3.40 -12.57
C HIS A 40 27.53 -2.03 -12.20
N SER A 41 27.90 -1.85 -10.94
CA SER A 41 28.71 -0.71 -10.55
C SER A 41 30.12 -0.86 -11.12
N SER A 42 30.66 0.24 -11.65
CA SER A 42 32.08 0.32 -12.00
C SER A 42 32.81 1.04 -10.87
N ALA A 43 33.95 0.50 -10.44
CA ALA A 43 34.84 1.17 -9.47
C ALA A 43 35.73 2.24 -10.12
N GLY A 44 35.73 2.33 -11.46
CA GLY A 44 36.50 3.32 -12.20
C GLY A 44 35.87 4.71 -12.16
N THR A 45 36.67 5.73 -12.47
CA THR A 45 36.18 7.09 -12.66
C THR A 45 35.23 7.14 -13.86
N PRO A 46 34.03 7.74 -13.73
CA PRO A 46 33.12 7.93 -14.86
C PRO A 46 33.83 8.67 -16.01
N PRO A 47 33.63 8.27 -17.27
CA PRO A 47 34.22 8.95 -18.40
C PRO A 47 33.63 10.37 -18.54
N TRP A 48 34.41 11.30 -19.12
CA TRP A 48 34.04 12.71 -19.24
C TRP A 48 32.78 12.97 -20.07
N ASP A 49 32.49 12.08 -21.02
CA ASP A 49 31.30 12.03 -21.87
C ASP A 49 30.22 11.05 -21.36
N GLY A 50 30.45 10.44 -20.19
CA GLY A 50 29.53 9.51 -19.55
C GLY A 50 28.44 10.18 -18.73
N GLY A 51 27.33 9.46 -18.54
CA GLY A 51 26.23 9.86 -17.66
C GLY A 51 26.12 8.99 -16.41
N TYR A 52 25.39 9.50 -15.40
CA TYR A 52 24.99 8.72 -14.24
C TYR A 52 23.65 8.03 -14.54
N GLY A 53 23.69 6.72 -14.80
CA GLY A 53 22.50 5.92 -15.07
C GLY A 53 22.13 5.81 -16.54
N ASP A 54 21.15 4.95 -16.83
CA ASP A 54 20.59 4.77 -18.16
C ASP A 54 19.59 5.91 -18.45
N ALA A 55 19.95 6.78 -19.39
CA ALA A 55 19.11 7.88 -19.88
C ALA A 55 17.96 7.39 -20.78
N GLY A 56 17.76 6.08 -20.90
CA GLY A 56 16.66 5.49 -21.64
C GLY A 56 15.29 5.94 -21.15
N SER A 57 14.35 6.07 -22.08
CA SER A 57 12.95 6.30 -21.76
C SER A 57 12.39 5.07 -21.03
N TRP A 58 12.25 5.17 -19.72
CA TRP A 58 11.61 4.14 -18.90
C TRP A 58 10.09 4.16 -19.14
N PRO A 59 9.45 3.01 -19.41
CA PRO A 59 8.01 2.91 -19.62
C PRO A 59 7.25 3.06 -18.29
N TRP A 60 7.20 4.27 -17.75
CA TRP A 60 6.42 4.59 -16.57
C TRP A 60 4.93 4.57 -16.89
N ILE A 61 4.17 3.85 -16.07
CA ILE A 61 2.72 3.83 -16.08
C ILE A 61 2.23 4.65 -14.90
N GLU A 62 1.37 5.63 -15.20
CA GLU A 62 0.67 6.43 -14.21
C GLU A 62 -0.80 6.06 -14.20
N LYS A 63 -1.36 5.83 -13.02
CA LYS A 63 -2.75 5.40 -12.85
C LYS A 63 -3.37 6.06 -11.63
N THR A 64 -4.55 6.62 -11.79
CA THR A 64 -5.41 7.05 -10.69
C THR A 64 -6.57 6.07 -10.53
N ILE A 65 -6.76 5.56 -9.32
CA ILE A 65 -7.88 4.69 -8.95
C ILE A 65 -8.75 5.44 -7.96
N LYS A 66 -10.01 5.68 -8.32
CA LYS A 66 -10.99 6.25 -7.39
C LYS A 66 -11.43 5.19 -6.38
N VAL A 67 -11.43 5.55 -5.11
CA VAL A 67 -11.95 4.71 -4.02
C VAL A 67 -13.48 4.82 -4.02
N ALA A 68 -14.11 3.86 -4.68
CA ALA A 68 -15.55 3.76 -4.81
C ALA A 68 -16.00 2.31 -4.55
N PRO A 69 -16.14 1.89 -3.27
CA PRO A 69 -16.54 0.53 -2.96
C PRO A 69 -17.96 0.26 -3.47
N ALA A 70 -18.18 -0.92 -4.05
CA ALA A 70 -19.45 -1.27 -4.70
C ALA A 70 -20.66 -1.28 -3.75
N ASN A 71 -20.42 -1.48 -2.46
CA ASN A 71 -21.44 -1.41 -1.40
C ASN A 71 -21.79 0.02 -0.97
N GLY A 72 -21.12 1.04 -1.53
CA GLY A 72 -21.37 2.45 -1.24
C GLY A 72 -20.92 2.92 0.14
N TYR A 73 -20.22 2.06 0.91
CA TYR A 73 -19.78 2.41 2.26
C TYR A 73 -18.71 3.50 2.23
N LYS A 74 -18.74 4.35 3.24
CA LYS A 74 -17.75 5.42 3.44
C LYS A 74 -17.00 5.17 4.74
N MET A 75 -15.71 5.50 4.76
CA MET A 75 -14.86 5.37 5.96
C MET A 75 -15.42 6.13 7.17
N THR A 76 -16.10 7.25 6.94
CA THR A 76 -16.70 8.09 7.98
C THR A 76 -17.92 7.47 8.65
N GLU A 77 -18.51 6.40 8.10
CA GLU A 77 -19.76 5.82 8.60
C GLU A 77 -19.56 4.75 9.68
N ILE A 78 -18.32 4.36 9.99
CA ILE A 78 -18.04 3.30 10.97
C ILE A 78 -18.71 3.55 12.33
N TYR A 79 -18.67 4.79 12.82
CA TYR A 79 -19.28 5.14 14.11
C TYR A 79 -20.80 5.06 14.09
N ARG A 80 -21.42 5.36 12.94
CA ARG A 80 -22.87 5.19 12.75
C ARG A 80 -23.24 3.73 12.86
N TYR A 81 -22.56 2.85 12.13
CA TYR A 81 -22.81 1.41 12.20
C TYR A 81 -22.57 0.84 13.60
N LEU A 82 -21.56 1.35 14.32
CA LEU A 82 -21.28 0.92 15.68
C LEU A 82 -22.40 1.33 16.64
N TYR A 83 -22.87 2.58 16.52
CA TYR A 83 -24.00 3.07 17.29
C TYR A 83 -25.25 2.22 17.05
N ASP A 84 -25.59 1.96 15.79
CA ASP A 84 -26.76 1.16 15.41
C ASP A 84 -26.69 -0.28 15.93
N ALA A 85 -25.49 -0.90 15.89
CA ALA A 85 -25.31 -2.24 16.41
C ALA A 85 -25.46 -2.33 17.94
N ILE A 86 -24.91 -1.36 18.68
CA ILE A 86 -24.94 -1.38 20.15
C ILE A 86 -26.29 -0.90 20.69
N ARG A 87 -26.86 0.15 20.10
CA ARG A 87 -28.05 0.84 20.63
C ARG A 87 -29.34 0.35 20.01
N ASN A 88 -29.33 0.08 18.70
CA ASN A 88 -30.53 -0.24 17.94
C ASN A 88 -30.64 -1.73 17.59
N GLY A 89 -29.64 -2.55 17.96
CA GLY A 89 -29.62 -3.99 17.68
C GLY A 89 -29.52 -4.34 16.20
N VAL A 90 -29.10 -3.39 15.35
CA VAL A 90 -28.93 -3.62 13.90
C VAL A 90 -27.65 -4.42 13.67
N PRO A 91 -27.66 -5.51 12.89
CA PRO A 91 -26.44 -6.25 12.59
C PRO A 91 -25.35 -5.34 12.01
N PHE A 92 -24.15 -5.39 12.61
CA PHE A 92 -22.99 -4.67 12.07
C PHE A 92 -22.66 -5.21 10.66
N PRO A 93 -22.29 -4.36 9.69
CA PRO A 93 -22.14 -4.76 8.29
C PRO A 93 -20.98 -5.74 8.03
N VAL A 94 -20.05 -5.87 8.97
CA VAL A 94 -18.91 -6.80 8.91
C VAL A 94 -19.08 -7.87 9.98
N LYS A 95 -19.05 -9.13 9.57
CA LYS A 95 -19.14 -10.26 10.50
C LYS A 95 -17.80 -10.51 11.20
N PRO A 96 -17.80 -11.10 12.41
CA PRO A 96 -16.56 -11.46 13.10
C PRO A 96 -15.62 -12.32 12.24
N GLU A 97 -16.15 -13.29 11.49
CA GLU A 97 -15.36 -14.20 10.67
C GLU A 97 -14.61 -13.47 9.54
N GLU A 98 -15.24 -12.44 8.96
CA GLU A 98 -14.67 -11.57 7.94
C GLU A 98 -13.55 -10.69 8.52
N ALA A 99 -13.78 -10.12 9.71
CA ALA A 99 -12.75 -9.38 10.42
C ALA A 99 -11.53 -10.25 10.75
N PHE A 100 -11.75 -11.48 11.21
CA PHE A 100 -10.66 -12.43 11.48
C PHE A 100 -9.93 -12.86 10.21
N ALA A 101 -10.61 -12.92 9.05
CA ALA A 101 -9.95 -13.23 7.79
C ALA A 101 -8.91 -12.17 7.41
N VAL A 102 -9.20 -10.88 7.65
CA VAL A 102 -8.23 -9.79 7.43
C VAL A 102 -7.02 -9.94 8.35
N VAL A 103 -7.23 -10.27 9.63
CA VAL A 103 -6.12 -10.48 10.58
C VAL A 103 -5.25 -11.66 10.15
N ARG A 104 -5.85 -12.78 9.74
CA ARG A 104 -5.10 -13.95 9.23
C ARG A 104 -4.30 -13.61 7.98
N ALA A 105 -4.90 -12.93 7.01
CA ALA A 105 -4.22 -12.55 5.78
C ALA A 105 -3.05 -11.60 6.04
N THR A 106 -3.25 -10.59 6.90
CA THR A 106 -2.18 -9.64 7.26
C THR A 106 -1.06 -10.29 8.07
N ALA A 107 -1.38 -11.25 8.96
CA ALA A 107 -0.38 -12.04 9.67
C ALA A 107 0.48 -12.89 8.71
N GLU A 108 -0.15 -13.55 7.74
CA GLU A 108 0.56 -14.35 6.74
C GLU A 108 1.49 -13.50 5.86
N ILE A 109 1.02 -12.33 5.40
CA ILE A 109 1.85 -11.38 4.65
C ILE A 109 3.07 -10.93 5.48
N LYS A 110 2.87 -10.63 6.78
CA LYS A 110 3.97 -10.24 7.67
C LYS A 110 5.01 -11.35 7.82
N ARG A 111 4.58 -12.61 7.95
CA ARG A 111 5.51 -13.76 8.06
C ARG A 111 6.43 -13.91 6.86
N GLN A 112 5.99 -13.50 5.68
CA GLN A 112 6.78 -13.58 4.45
C GLN A 112 7.83 -12.47 4.34
N ASN A 113 7.74 -11.42 5.17
CA ASN A 113 8.66 -10.30 5.14
C ASN A 113 9.60 -10.32 6.37
N PRO A 114 10.92 -10.55 6.18
CA PRO A 114 11.89 -10.62 7.26
C PRO A 114 11.99 -9.37 8.14
N GLN A 115 11.49 -8.22 7.68
CA GLN A 115 11.49 -6.97 8.44
C GLN A 115 10.48 -6.97 9.60
N PHE A 116 9.50 -7.86 9.60
CA PHE A 116 8.50 -7.97 10.67
C PHE A 116 8.82 -9.14 11.60
N PRO A 117 9.37 -8.91 12.81
CA PRO A 117 9.57 -9.99 13.75
C PRO A 117 8.23 -10.58 14.18
N ILE A 118 8.14 -11.90 14.21
CA ILE A 118 6.96 -12.62 14.68
C ILE A 118 7.02 -12.62 16.20
N GLU A 119 6.27 -11.74 16.85
CA GLU A 119 6.02 -11.85 18.29
C GLU A 119 4.96 -12.93 18.54
N PRO A 120 5.15 -13.81 19.55
CA PRO A 120 4.12 -14.74 19.96
C PRO A 120 2.91 -13.97 20.51
N ASP A 121 1.71 -14.51 20.29
CA ASP A 121 0.48 -13.94 20.85
C ASP A 121 0.59 -13.93 22.38
N ARG A 122 0.44 -12.75 22.99
CA ARG A 122 0.53 -12.57 24.44
C ARG A 122 -0.73 -13.03 25.18
N PHE A 123 -1.79 -13.35 24.44
CA PHE A 123 -3.10 -13.71 24.96
C PHE A 123 -3.49 -15.18 24.72
N GLU A 124 -2.69 -15.93 23.96
CA GLU A 124 -2.77 -17.40 23.93
C GLU A 124 -1.97 -17.97 25.11
N LYS A 125 -2.63 -18.15 26.25
CA LYS A 125 -2.18 -18.99 27.38
C LYS A 125 -3.18 -20.10 27.63
#